data_AF-A0A535TUI3-F1
#
_entry.id   AF-A0A535TUI3-F1
#
_cell.length_a   1.000
_cell.length_b   1.000
_cell.length_c   1.000
_cell.angle_alpha   90.00
_cell.angle_beta   90.00
_cell.angle_gamma   90.00
#
_symmetry.space_group_name_H-M   'P 1'
#
loop_
_entity.id
_entity.type
_entity.pdbx_description
1 polymer ?
#
loop_
_entity_poly.entity_id
_entity_poly.type
_entity_poly.pdbx_seq_one_letter_code
_entity_poly.pdbx_strand_id
1 'polypeptide(L)'
;MNPIAWVQGLEGATLIAVICGLMFVEEIGVPLPFAPGDLVLAIGGIAIAGGRVNPSLLVASVTIAILGGAILGREIFALLGWERLMRVADPLHARKPLEHVSRLLQRGGWRAVFTARLIPGLRVHTTQVAGVSRMRRLTFLSGLVPATAVYIGAFVGLGAAFGRPILALIHEAEHQVLLAIALVVAVVVIFLLTRAPVRRALVSLQEAGWTGPLRFRLDSVEVVLILACLGLNFAGHAIAVAFNLPLFLDSTGTILAGVIAGPWVGGSVGFVSNLVGSNTIDPIAAPYGIVSFAVGFAAGLSRYLNWQRRPSGWVMLWLVCFLLAALMSTPINFLMNGGRTSVGFGGGVYAALKSFHLPNVIAALAGEAAVDFPDKLLTVVGALLIARGWQQPVATRAPIDLDLAEAFGRRRLPGLHLARGAVLAVSRLYRRNRAECSWRRARAAALE
;
A
#
# COMPACT_ATOMS: atom_id res chain seq x y z
N MET A 1 -1.21 31.32 36.50
CA MET A 1 -0.92 29.89 36.26
C MET A 1 -0.93 29.67 34.77
N ASN A 2 0.24 29.52 34.14
CA ASN A 2 0.37 29.39 32.69
C ASN A 2 -0.14 28.02 32.21
N PRO A 3 -1.16 27.93 31.32
CA PRO A 3 -1.64 26.67 30.76
C PRO A 3 -0.58 25.91 29.96
N ILE A 4 0.46 26.62 29.51
CA ILE A 4 1.56 26.10 28.69
C ILE A 4 2.59 25.29 29.51
N ALA A 5 2.75 25.59 30.80
CA ALA A 5 3.71 24.88 31.67
C ALA A 5 3.28 23.43 31.97
N TRP A 6 1.99 23.13 31.92
CA TRP A 6 1.49 21.76 32.05
C TRP A 6 1.65 20.95 30.76
N VAL A 7 1.61 21.60 29.58
CA VAL A 7 1.78 20.92 28.29
C VAL A 7 3.23 20.53 28.05
N GLN A 8 4.20 21.35 28.47
CA GLN A 8 5.63 21.09 28.31
C GLN A 8 6.22 20.09 29.33
N GLY A 9 5.53 19.85 30.46
CA GLY A 9 5.94 18.86 31.46
C GLY A 9 5.48 17.42 31.18
N LEU A 10 4.64 17.20 30.15
CA LEU A 10 3.96 15.94 29.87
C LEU A 10 4.49 15.19 28.62
N GLU A 11 5.49 15.72 27.91
CA GLU A 11 5.71 15.47 26.47
C GLU A 11 6.13 14.05 26.03
N GLY A 12 6.72 13.23 26.91
CA GLY A 12 7.16 11.86 26.57
C GLY A 12 6.41 10.76 27.31
N ALA A 13 6.33 10.88 28.64
CA ALA A 13 5.75 9.83 29.50
C ALA A 13 4.24 9.66 29.29
N THR A 14 3.50 10.75 29.05
CA THR A 14 2.06 10.65 28.77
C THR A 14 1.78 10.00 27.44
N LEU A 15 2.60 10.28 26.42
CA LEU A 15 2.47 9.65 25.11
C LEU A 15 2.71 8.14 25.21
N ILE A 16 3.76 7.73 25.94
CA ILE A 16 4.00 6.30 26.25
C ILE A 16 2.78 5.72 26.99
N ALA A 17 2.24 6.41 28.00
CA ALA A 17 1.11 5.92 28.78
C ALA A 17 -0.17 5.76 27.95
N VAL A 18 -0.46 6.71 27.05
CA VAL A 18 -1.60 6.67 26.14
C VAL A 18 -1.44 5.53 25.12
N ILE A 19 -0.26 5.42 24.49
CA ILE A 19 0.05 4.33 23.56
C ILE A 19 -0.09 2.98 24.26
N CYS A 20 0.48 2.83 25.46
CA CYS A 20 0.38 1.60 26.25
C CYS A 20 -1.07 1.29 26.63
N GLY A 21 -1.84 2.28 27.06
CA GLY A 21 -3.24 2.11 27.43
C GLY A 21 -4.10 1.66 26.24
N LEU A 22 -3.94 2.30 25.09
CA LEU A 22 -4.65 1.92 23.86
C LEU A 22 -4.26 0.50 23.40
N MET A 23 -2.97 0.19 23.35
CA MET A 23 -2.49 -1.14 22.96
C MET A 23 -2.95 -2.22 23.95
N PHE A 24 -2.98 -1.92 25.25
CA PHE A 24 -3.48 -2.83 26.28
C PHE A 24 -4.97 -3.15 26.07
N VAL A 25 -5.80 -2.12 25.82
CA VAL A 25 -7.24 -2.27 25.57
C VAL A 25 -7.51 -3.06 24.28
N GLU A 26 -6.78 -2.77 23.21
CA GLU A 26 -6.90 -3.52 21.96
C GLU A 26 -6.52 -4.99 22.15
N GLU A 27 -5.43 -5.27 22.87
CA GLU A 27 -4.92 -6.62 23.10
C GLU A 27 -5.77 -7.46 24.06
N ILE A 28 -6.56 -6.82 24.93
CA ILE A 28 -7.61 -7.51 25.69
C ILE A 28 -8.62 -8.15 24.73
N GLY A 29 -8.76 -7.65 23.51
CA GLY A 29 -9.67 -8.18 22.49
C GLY A 29 -10.86 -7.26 22.19
N VAL A 30 -10.79 -5.98 22.58
CA VAL A 30 -11.77 -4.97 22.21
C VAL A 30 -11.35 -4.34 20.88
N PRO A 31 -12.08 -4.58 19.77
CA PRO A 31 -11.76 -3.92 18.51
C PRO A 31 -12.05 -2.42 18.64
N LEU A 32 -11.00 -1.60 18.70
CA LEU A 32 -11.14 -0.14 18.75
C LEU A 32 -11.41 0.38 17.33
N PRO A 33 -12.58 0.98 17.05
CA PRO A 33 -12.94 1.42 15.69
C PRO A 33 -12.18 2.68 15.22
N PHE A 34 -11.54 3.42 16.13
CA PHE A 34 -10.95 4.73 15.84
C PHE A 34 -9.42 4.75 15.73
N ALA A 35 -8.71 3.70 16.16
CA ALA A 35 -7.25 3.66 16.11
C ALA A 35 -6.75 2.20 15.94
N PRO A 36 -6.35 1.79 14.73
CA PRO A 36 -5.66 0.52 14.53
C PRO A 36 -4.34 0.54 15.32
N GLY A 37 -4.03 -0.51 16.11
CA GLY A 37 -2.80 -0.55 16.92
C GLY A 37 -1.50 -0.36 16.12
N ASP A 38 -1.53 -0.77 14.85
CA ASP A 38 -0.48 -0.54 13.86
C ASP A 38 -0.12 0.96 13.75
N LEU A 39 -1.14 1.83 13.73
CA LEU A 39 -0.98 3.28 13.63
C LEU A 39 -0.45 3.87 14.94
N VAL A 40 -0.92 3.37 16.08
CA VAL A 40 -0.48 3.83 17.41
C VAL A 40 1.00 3.51 17.64
N LEU A 41 1.45 2.32 17.23
CA LEU A 41 2.86 1.95 17.26
C LEU A 41 3.72 2.78 16.29
N ALA A 42 3.21 3.04 15.09
CA ALA A 42 3.89 3.89 14.12
C ALA A 42 4.07 5.33 14.66
N ILE A 43 3.04 5.91 15.29
CA ILE A 43 3.11 7.21 15.97
C ILE A 43 4.18 7.19 17.07
N GLY A 44 4.25 6.11 17.85
CA GLY A 44 5.31 5.91 18.84
C GLY A 44 6.72 5.92 18.22
N GLY A 45 6.88 5.26 17.07
CA GLY A 45 8.11 5.32 16.29
C GLY A 45 8.45 6.74 15.82
N ILE A 46 7.47 7.49 15.30
CA ILE A 46 7.68 8.89 14.88
C ILE A 46 8.12 9.76 16.06
N ALA A 47 7.55 9.54 17.24
CA ALA A 47 7.93 10.25 18.46
C ALA A 47 9.36 9.93 18.93
N ILE A 48 9.82 8.69 18.73
CA ILE A 48 11.23 8.31 18.92
C ILE A 48 12.13 9.08 17.93
N ALA A 49 11.72 9.13 16.65
CA ALA A 49 12.47 9.78 15.59
C ALA A 49 12.69 11.28 15.87
N GLY A 50 11.67 11.94 16.42
CA GLY A 50 11.69 13.34 16.86
C GLY A 50 12.36 13.59 18.21
N GLY A 51 12.98 12.59 18.83
CA GLY A 51 13.70 12.73 20.10
C GLY A 51 12.82 12.99 21.33
N ARG A 52 11.50 12.85 21.20
CA ARG A 52 10.54 13.11 22.30
C ARG A 52 10.42 11.95 23.28
N VAL A 53 10.80 10.74 22.87
CA VAL A 53 10.60 9.51 23.64
C VAL A 53 11.84 8.62 23.58
N ASN A 54 12.25 8.08 24.74
CA ASN A 54 13.32 7.09 24.83
C ASN A 54 12.89 5.77 24.15
N PRO A 55 13.65 5.26 23.15
CA PRO A 55 13.26 4.06 22.41
C PRO A 55 13.12 2.82 23.28
N SER A 56 14.08 2.59 24.18
CA SER A 56 14.10 1.44 25.08
C SER A 56 12.90 1.44 26.03
N LEU A 57 12.55 2.61 26.56
CA LEU A 57 11.41 2.78 27.46
C LEU A 57 10.09 2.52 26.74
N LEU A 58 9.87 3.11 25.56
CA LEU A 58 8.64 2.87 24.78
C LEU A 58 8.50 1.39 24.42
N VAL A 59 9.54 0.78 23.87
CA VAL A 59 9.51 -0.63 23.45
C VAL A 59 9.24 -1.55 24.65
N ALA A 60 9.90 -1.32 25.79
CA ALA A 60 9.68 -2.12 27.00
C ALA A 60 8.25 -1.94 27.54
N SER A 61 7.77 -0.71 27.70
CA SER A 61 6.44 -0.42 28.23
C SER A 61 5.34 -0.98 27.32
N VAL A 62 5.47 -0.83 26.00
CA VAL A 62 4.49 -1.36 25.05
C VAL A 62 4.53 -2.88 24.99
N THR A 63 5.70 -3.50 25.09
CA THR A 63 5.80 -4.97 25.19
C THR A 63 5.05 -5.48 26.42
N ILE A 64 5.25 -4.84 27.58
CA ILE A 64 4.56 -5.20 28.82
C ILE A 64 3.04 -5.02 28.67
N ALA A 65 2.60 -3.89 28.07
CA ALA A 65 1.19 -3.63 27.83
C ALA A 65 0.54 -4.67 26.91
N ILE A 66 1.20 -5.03 25.80
CA ILE A 66 0.69 -6.04 24.86
C ILE A 66 0.60 -7.42 25.52
N LEU A 67 1.66 -7.85 26.21
CA LEU A 67 1.68 -9.15 26.87
C LEU A 67 0.65 -9.22 28.00
N GLY A 68 0.55 -8.17 28.81
CA GLY A 68 -0.43 -8.07 29.89
C GLY A 68 -1.86 -8.08 29.38
N GLY A 69 -2.16 -7.25 28.37
CA GLY A 69 -3.47 -7.18 27.75
C GLY A 69 -3.89 -8.51 27.12
N ALA A 70 -3.00 -9.17 26.39
CA ALA A 70 -3.27 -10.45 25.76
C ALA A 70 -3.48 -11.59 26.77
N ILE A 71 -2.71 -11.63 27.87
CA ILE A 71 -2.92 -12.62 28.94
C ILE A 71 -4.28 -12.41 29.61
N LEU A 72 -4.60 -11.15 29.96
CA LEU A 72 -5.85 -10.80 30.61
C LEU A 72 -7.04 -11.09 29.69
N GLY A 73 -6.96 -10.71 28.42
CA GLY A 73 -7.95 -11.01 27.40
C GLY A 73 -8.20 -12.51 27.26
N ARG A 74 -7.13 -13.33 27.22
CA ARG A 74 -7.26 -14.79 27.16
C ARG A 74 -8.06 -15.34 28.35
N GLU A 75 -7.80 -14.87 29.57
CA GLU A 75 -8.53 -15.31 30.76
C GLU A 75 -10.00 -14.84 30.74
N ILE A 76 -10.26 -13.59 30.31
CA ILE A 76 -11.63 -13.06 30.15
C ILE A 76 -12.42 -13.91 29.15
N PHE A 77 -11.84 -14.23 27.99
CA PHE A 77 -12.51 -15.04 26.96
C PHE A 77 -12.63 -16.52 27.33
N ALA A 78 -11.73 -17.05 28.18
CA ALA A 78 -11.88 -18.37 28.77
C ALA A 78 -13.10 -18.47 29.71
N LEU A 79 -13.48 -17.35 30.34
CA LEU A 79 -14.67 -17.23 31.19
C LEU A 79 -15.95 -16.94 30.38
N LEU A 80 -15.85 -16.16 29.28
CA LEU A 80 -17.01 -15.83 28.43
C LEU A 80 -17.56 -17.04 27.67
N GLY A 81 -16.68 -17.89 27.15
CA GLY A 81 -17.05 -19.04 26.31
C GLY A 81 -17.48 -18.67 24.88
N TRP A 82 -17.55 -19.67 24.01
CA TRP A 82 -17.77 -19.51 22.56
C TRP A 82 -19.12 -18.87 22.22
N GLU A 83 -20.18 -19.25 22.94
CA GLU A 83 -21.54 -18.79 22.65
C GLU A 83 -21.75 -17.28 22.92
N ARG A 84 -21.05 -16.72 23.92
CA ARG A 84 -21.15 -15.28 24.21
C ARG A 84 -20.27 -14.47 23.26
N LEU A 85 -19.09 -14.99 22.90
CA LEU A 85 -18.24 -14.38 21.91
C LEU A 85 -18.95 -14.27 20.55
N MET A 86 -19.60 -15.33 20.09
CA MET A 86 -20.34 -15.34 18.82
C MET A 86 -21.52 -14.36 18.82
N ARG A 87 -22.23 -14.23 19.95
CA ARG A 87 -23.32 -13.23 20.09
C ARG A 87 -22.87 -11.78 19.88
N VAL A 88 -21.62 -11.45 20.22
CA VAL A 88 -21.05 -10.12 20.01
C VAL A 88 -20.38 -10.02 18.64
N ALA A 89 -19.79 -11.10 18.14
CA ALA A 89 -19.09 -11.14 16.86
C ALA A 89 -20.03 -11.12 15.64
N ASP A 90 -21.20 -11.74 15.74
CA ASP A 90 -22.21 -11.81 14.67
C ASP A 90 -22.71 -10.43 14.21
N PRO A 91 -23.14 -9.51 15.10
CA PRO A 91 -23.53 -8.16 14.68
C PRO A 91 -22.34 -7.34 14.13
N LEU A 92 -21.12 -7.65 14.55
CA LEU A 92 -19.89 -6.98 14.12
C LEU A 92 -19.25 -7.60 12.85
N HIS A 93 -19.89 -8.58 12.21
CA HIS A 93 -19.37 -9.31 11.04
C HIS A 93 -17.99 -9.98 11.26
N ALA A 94 -17.58 -10.21 12.51
CA ALA A 94 -16.26 -10.75 12.87
C ALA A 94 -16.20 -12.29 12.87
N ARG A 95 -17.26 -12.97 12.44
CA ARG A 95 -17.38 -14.43 12.43
C ARG A 95 -16.35 -15.13 11.54
N LYS A 96 -16.16 -14.66 10.30
CA LYS A 96 -15.20 -15.25 9.35
C LYS A 96 -13.74 -15.19 9.88
N PRO A 97 -13.25 -14.05 10.40
CA PRO A 97 -11.94 -13.99 11.08
C PRO A 97 -11.81 -14.96 12.25
N LEU A 98 -12.81 -15.04 13.13
CA LEU A 98 -12.80 -15.93 14.29
C LEU A 98 -12.74 -17.41 13.90
N GLU A 99 -13.52 -17.84 12.91
CA GLU A 99 -13.50 -19.21 12.41
C GLU A 99 -12.16 -19.54 11.70
N HIS A 100 -11.56 -18.56 11.02
CA HIS A 100 -10.24 -18.72 10.41
C HIS A 100 -9.17 -18.95 11.47
N VAL A 101 -9.13 -18.09 12.49
CA VAL A 101 -8.18 -18.19 13.60
C VAL A 101 -8.39 -19.49 14.39
N SER A 102 -9.64 -19.89 14.64
CA SER A 102 -9.97 -21.17 15.28
C SER A 102 -9.35 -22.36 14.54
N ARG A 103 -9.49 -22.42 13.22
CA ARG A 103 -8.89 -23.49 12.40
C ARG A 103 -7.36 -23.48 12.44
N LEU A 104 -6.74 -22.29 12.48
CA LEU A 104 -5.28 -22.19 12.60
C LEU A 104 -4.80 -22.70 13.97
N LEU A 105 -5.42 -22.21 15.06
CA LEU A 105 -5.02 -22.55 16.44
C LEU A 105 -5.23 -24.04 16.76
N GLN A 106 -6.28 -24.67 16.23
CA GLN A 106 -6.53 -26.10 16.40
C GLN A 106 -5.45 -26.98 15.77
N ARG A 107 -4.78 -26.51 14.70
CA ARG A 107 -3.82 -27.32 13.92
C ARG A 107 -2.35 -27.07 14.29
N GLY A 108 -2.02 -25.93 14.90
CA GLY A 108 -0.62 -25.48 14.97
C GLY A 108 -0.09 -24.98 16.33
N GLY A 109 -0.85 -25.10 17.42
CA GLY A 109 -0.37 -24.76 18.78
C GLY A 109 0.30 -23.37 18.85
N TRP A 110 1.55 -23.30 19.35
CA TRP A 110 2.28 -22.03 19.48
C TRP A 110 2.64 -21.38 18.13
N ARG A 111 2.91 -22.18 17.09
CA ARG A 111 3.23 -21.67 15.73
C ARG A 111 2.00 -21.04 15.08
N ALA A 112 0.81 -21.57 15.39
CA ALA A 112 -0.45 -20.97 14.96
C ALA A 112 -0.71 -19.62 15.63
N VAL A 113 -0.40 -19.49 16.92
CA VAL A 113 -0.50 -18.19 17.62
C VAL A 113 0.45 -17.18 16.99
N PHE A 114 1.70 -17.58 16.73
CA PHE A 114 2.68 -16.72 16.07
C PHE A 114 2.20 -16.22 14.70
N THR A 115 1.80 -17.15 13.82
CA THR A 115 1.36 -16.82 12.45
C THR A 115 0.09 -15.98 12.45
N ALA A 116 -0.91 -16.33 13.25
CA ALA A 116 -2.17 -15.59 13.29
C ALA A 116 -2.02 -14.17 13.86
N ARG A 117 -1.00 -13.92 14.71
CA ARG A 117 -0.69 -12.57 15.21
C ARG A 117 0.03 -11.67 14.21
N LEU A 118 0.74 -12.25 13.24
CA LEU A 118 1.43 -11.50 12.19
C LEU A 118 0.51 -11.12 11.02
N ILE A 119 -0.65 -11.76 10.88
CA ILE A 119 -1.61 -11.44 9.83
C ILE A 119 -2.47 -10.24 10.29
N PRO A 120 -2.47 -9.11 9.56
CA PRO A 120 -3.29 -7.95 9.88
C PRO A 120 -4.78 -8.31 9.98
N GLY A 121 -5.47 -7.73 10.97
CA GLY A 121 -6.89 -7.99 11.22
C GLY A 121 -7.21 -9.33 11.92
N LEU A 122 -6.30 -10.31 11.94
CA LEU A 122 -6.50 -11.56 12.69
C LEU A 122 -5.90 -11.52 14.11
N ARG A 123 -4.94 -10.62 14.35
CA ARG A 123 -4.20 -10.48 15.61
C ARG A 123 -5.09 -10.39 16.85
N VAL A 124 -6.05 -9.46 16.86
CA VAL A 124 -6.96 -9.24 18.01
C VAL A 124 -7.81 -10.48 18.29
N HIS A 125 -8.23 -11.19 17.23
CA HIS A 125 -9.03 -12.41 17.32
C HIS A 125 -8.23 -13.62 17.85
N THR A 126 -6.89 -13.61 17.79
CA THR A 126 -6.06 -14.69 18.35
C THR A 126 -6.23 -14.83 19.85
N THR A 127 -6.27 -13.73 20.59
CA THR A 127 -6.47 -13.72 22.04
C THR A 127 -7.87 -14.23 22.40
N GLN A 128 -8.89 -13.83 21.64
CA GLN A 128 -10.27 -14.25 21.83
C GLN A 128 -10.42 -15.77 21.65
N VAL A 129 -9.94 -16.30 20.52
CA VAL A 129 -10.01 -17.73 20.21
C VAL A 129 -9.17 -18.56 21.18
N ALA A 130 -7.95 -18.12 21.52
CA ALA A 130 -7.08 -18.82 22.46
C ALA A 130 -7.70 -18.91 23.87
N GLY A 131 -8.44 -17.87 24.28
CA GLY A 131 -9.18 -17.86 25.53
C GLY A 131 -10.31 -18.88 25.53
N VAL A 132 -11.20 -18.81 24.53
CA VAL A 132 -12.34 -19.72 24.44
C VAL A 132 -11.92 -21.18 24.30
N SER A 133 -10.84 -21.46 23.57
CA SER A 133 -10.30 -22.81 23.42
C SER A 133 -9.50 -23.28 24.65
N ARG A 134 -9.44 -22.49 25.74
CA ARG A 134 -8.67 -22.74 26.97
C ARG A 134 -7.23 -23.18 26.69
N MET A 135 -6.57 -22.51 25.76
CA MET A 135 -5.20 -22.85 25.39
C MET A 135 -4.25 -22.65 26.58
N ARG A 136 -3.33 -23.61 26.81
CA ARG A 136 -2.35 -23.55 27.91
C ARG A 136 -1.52 -22.26 27.84
N ARG A 137 -1.38 -21.57 28.98
CA ARG A 137 -0.74 -20.24 29.06
C ARG A 137 0.64 -20.21 28.40
N LEU A 138 1.45 -21.24 28.65
CA LEU A 138 2.80 -21.36 28.11
C LEU A 138 2.83 -21.52 26.57
N THR A 139 1.87 -22.24 26.01
CA THR A 139 1.76 -22.44 24.54
C THR A 139 1.31 -21.16 23.84
N PHE A 140 0.42 -20.40 24.49
CA PHE A 140 0.02 -19.08 24.00
C PHE A 140 1.19 -18.10 24.08
N LEU A 141 1.89 -18.03 25.22
CA LEU A 141 3.03 -17.14 25.43
C LEU A 141 4.19 -17.45 24.49
N SER A 142 4.51 -18.71 24.25
CA SER A 142 5.61 -19.09 23.36
C SER A 142 5.38 -18.69 21.90
N GLY A 143 4.13 -18.57 21.45
CA GLY A 143 3.80 -17.98 20.15
C GLY A 143 3.69 -16.45 20.17
N LEU A 144 3.16 -15.91 21.28
CA LEU A 144 2.90 -14.48 21.47
C LEU A 144 4.16 -13.65 21.56
N VAL A 145 5.12 -14.03 22.41
CA VAL A 145 6.35 -13.27 22.66
C VAL A 145 7.15 -13.02 21.37
N PRO A 146 7.50 -14.04 20.56
CA PRO A 146 8.24 -13.80 19.31
C PRO A 146 7.41 -13.01 18.29
N ALA A 147 6.09 -13.21 18.23
CA ALA A 147 5.23 -12.43 17.33
C ALA A 147 5.20 -10.94 17.73
N THR A 148 5.07 -10.64 19.01
CA THR A 148 5.08 -9.28 19.54
C THR A 148 6.43 -8.59 19.33
N ALA A 149 7.54 -9.31 19.49
CA ALA A 149 8.87 -8.76 19.21
C ALA A 149 9.02 -8.35 17.74
N VAL A 150 8.62 -9.23 16.81
CA VAL A 150 8.62 -8.95 15.36
C VAL A 150 7.70 -7.78 15.04
N TYR A 151 6.50 -7.76 15.64
CA TYR A 151 5.48 -6.76 15.38
C TYR A 151 5.87 -5.35 15.89
N ILE A 152 6.32 -5.23 17.15
CA ILE A 152 6.82 -3.96 17.68
C ILE A 152 8.04 -3.50 16.89
N GLY A 153 9.00 -4.40 16.64
CA GLY A 153 10.19 -4.08 15.85
C GLY A 153 9.85 -3.56 14.46
N ALA A 154 8.87 -4.18 13.79
CA ALA A 154 8.40 -3.75 12.48
C ALA A 154 7.74 -2.36 12.55
N PHE A 155 6.72 -2.14 13.37
CA PHE A 155 5.95 -0.88 13.34
C PHE A 155 6.63 0.30 14.04
N VAL A 156 7.31 0.07 15.17
CA VAL A 156 8.09 1.12 15.83
C VAL A 156 9.33 1.44 15.00
N GLY A 157 10.00 0.43 14.44
CA GLY A 157 11.13 0.62 13.53
C GLY A 157 10.71 1.39 12.27
N LEU A 158 9.57 1.04 11.68
CA LEU A 158 9.01 1.72 10.52
C LEU A 158 8.63 3.17 10.84
N GLY A 159 7.98 3.42 11.98
CA GLY A 159 7.65 4.78 12.43
C GLY A 159 8.89 5.61 12.78
N ALA A 160 9.92 5.02 13.38
CA ALA A 160 11.17 5.69 13.70
C ALA A 160 12.00 5.99 12.45
N ALA A 161 12.00 5.07 11.47
CA ALA A 161 12.57 5.30 10.16
C ALA A 161 11.82 6.44 9.47
N PHE A 162 10.50 6.37 9.29
CA PHE A 162 9.76 7.41 8.54
C PHE A 162 9.46 8.70 9.31
N GLY A 163 9.72 8.74 10.62
CA GLY A 163 9.34 9.86 11.46
C GLY A 163 10.11 11.14 11.19
N ARG A 164 11.43 11.07 11.00
CA ARG A 164 12.25 12.26 10.72
C ARG A 164 11.84 12.97 9.43
N PRO A 165 11.59 12.26 8.31
CA PRO A 165 11.07 12.88 7.08
C PRO A 165 9.71 13.55 7.27
N ILE A 166 8.79 12.89 7.98
CA ILE A 166 7.46 13.43 8.27
C ILE A 166 7.56 14.70 9.13
N LEU A 167 8.46 14.71 10.13
CA LEU A 167 8.68 15.85 11.01
C LEU A 167 9.40 17.02 10.30
N ALA A 168 10.35 16.72 9.40
CA ALA A 168 11.02 17.72 8.58
C ALA A 168 10.05 18.43 7.63
N LEU A 169 9.09 17.69 7.03
CA LEU A 169 7.98 18.27 6.26
C LEU A 169 7.11 19.24 7.08
N ILE A 170 7.06 19.09 8.41
CA ILE A 170 6.23 19.90 9.30
C ILE A 170 7.00 21.13 9.81
N HIS A 171 8.31 21.04 10.02
CA HIS A 171 9.11 22.10 10.66
C HIS A 171 9.62 23.19 9.69
N GLU A 172 9.80 22.93 8.40
CA GLU A 172 10.20 23.96 7.42
C GLU A 172 9.02 24.75 6.82
N ALA A 173 7.80 24.52 7.28
CA ALA A 173 6.62 24.71 6.43
C ALA A 173 5.47 25.49 7.05
N GLU A 174 5.69 26.64 7.70
CA GLU A 174 4.56 27.53 8.05
C GLU A 174 3.86 28.12 6.80
N HIS A 175 4.52 28.16 5.63
CA HIS A 175 3.90 28.50 4.35
C HIS A 175 3.70 27.31 3.39
N GLN A 176 4.48 26.23 3.52
CA GLN A 176 4.35 25.06 2.64
C GLN A 176 3.28 24.06 3.10
N VAL A 177 2.91 24.05 4.40
CA VAL A 177 1.74 23.31 4.88
C VAL A 177 0.45 23.85 4.25
N LEU A 178 0.37 25.17 4.01
CA LEU A 178 -0.75 25.79 3.30
C LEU A 178 -0.83 25.35 1.83
N LEU A 179 0.30 25.15 1.15
CA LEU A 179 0.36 24.61 -0.21
C LEU A 179 0.09 23.10 -0.27
N ALA A 180 0.57 22.33 0.71
CA ALA A 180 0.27 20.89 0.82
C ALA A 180 -1.21 20.66 1.16
N ILE A 181 -1.79 21.45 2.08
CA ILE A 181 -3.23 21.48 2.35
C ILE A 181 -3.99 21.97 1.12
N ALA A 182 -3.51 23.02 0.42
CA ALA A 182 -4.14 23.48 -0.82
C ALA A 182 -4.07 22.44 -1.94
N LEU A 183 -2.99 21.63 -2.01
CA LEU A 183 -2.85 20.53 -2.97
C LEU A 183 -3.74 19.36 -2.60
N VAL A 184 -3.82 18.97 -1.32
CA VAL A 184 -4.72 17.93 -0.83
C VAL A 184 -6.17 18.36 -1.00
N VAL A 185 -6.51 19.62 -0.69
CA VAL A 185 -7.82 20.21 -0.94
C VAL A 185 -8.09 20.32 -2.43
N ALA A 186 -7.12 20.68 -3.28
CA ALA A 186 -7.27 20.69 -4.73
C ALA A 186 -7.46 19.27 -5.28
N VAL A 187 -6.75 18.26 -4.78
CA VAL A 187 -6.92 16.86 -5.15
C VAL A 187 -8.29 16.34 -4.68
N VAL A 188 -8.72 16.69 -3.47
CA VAL A 188 -10.05 16.33 -2.95
C VAL A 188 -11.16 17.08 -3.69
N VAL A 189 -10.98 18.35 -4.02
CA VAL A 189 -11.94 19.16 -4.78
C VAL A 189 -11.98 18.69 -6.24
N ILE A 190 -10.85 18.44 -6.89
CA ILE A 190 -10.78 17.82 -8.22
C ILE A 190 -11.43 16.44 -8.19
N PHE A 191 -11.17 15.61 -7.17
CA PHE A 191 -11.83 14.31 -6.99
C PHE A 191 -13.34 14.46 -6.77
N LEU A 192 -13.80 15.45 -6.00
CA LEU A 192 -15.21 15.74 -5.75
C LEU A 192 -15.93 16.43 -6.93
N LEU A 193 -15.20 17.17 -7.78
CA LEU A 193 -15.74 17.78 -9.00
C LEU A 193 -15.76 16.76 -10.14
N THR A 194 -14.75 15.88 -10.21
CA THR A 194 -14.65 14.81 -11.20
C THR A 194 -15.39 13.54 -10.78
N ARG A 195 -15.92 13.41 -9.54
CA ARG A 195 -16.66 12.21 -9.09
C ARG A 195 -17.84 11.83 -9.99
N ALA A 196 -18.52 12.81 -10.58
CA ALA A 196 -19.65 12.57 -11.48
C ALA A 196 -19.21 12.04 -12.87
N PRO A 197 -18.23 12.67 -13.57
CA PRO A 197 -17.70 12.11 -14.82
C PRO A 197 -16.84 10.84 -14.61
N VAL A 198 -16.07 10.74 -13.53
CA VAL A 198 -15.26 9.55 -13.18
C VAL A 198 -16.15 8.35 -12.87
N ARG A 199 -17.31 8.54 -12.23
CA ARG A 199 -18.26 7.44 -12.01
C ARG A 199 -18.89 6.95 -13.33
N ARG A 200 -19.09 7.83 -14.32
CA ARG A 200 -19.54 7.44 -15.67
C ARG A 200 -18.41 6.76 -16.45
N ALA A 201 -17.18 7.27 -16.33
CA ALA A 201 -15.99 6.68 -16.92
C ALA A 201 -15.69 5.30 -16.31
N LEU A 202 -15.79 5.14 -14.99
CA LEU A 202 -15.61 3.86 -14.29
C LEU A 202 -16.64 2.82 -14.72
N VAL A 203 -17.89 3.22 -14.95
CA VAL A 203 -18.92 2.34 -15.53
C VAL A 203 -18.56 1.95 -16.97
N SER A 204 -18.09 2.88 -17.80
CA SER A 204 -17.60 2.56 -19.16
C SER A 204 -16.31 1.71 -19.16
N LEU A 205 -15.44 1.88 -18.17
CA LEU A 205 -14.21 1.10 -17.99
C LEU A 205 -14.53 -0.30 -17.45
N GLN A 206 -15.61 -0.44 -16.68
CA GLN A 206 -16.12 -1.73 -16.21
C GLN A 206 -16.74 -2.54 -17.36
N GLU A 207 -17.41 -1.88 -18.31
CA GLU A 207 -17.82 -2.51 -19.57
C GLU A 207 -16.64 -2.82 -20.51
N ALA A 208 -15.57 -2.01 -20.48
CA ALA A 208 -14.34 -2.23 -21.25
C ALA A 208 -13.30 -3.18 -20.59
N GLY A 209 -13.59 -3.73 -19.40
CA GLY A 209 -12.69 -4.67 -18.69
C GLY A 209 -11.48 -4.06 -17.97
N TRP A 210 -11.44 -2.73 -17.80
CA TRP A 210 -10.32 -1.95 -17.24
C TRP A 210 -10.36 -1.77 -15.71
N THR A 211 -11.10 -2.59 -14.96
CA THR A 211 -11.12 -2.53 -13.49
C THR A 211 -9.91 -3.18 -12.83
N GLY A 212 -9.14 -4.00 -13.56
CA GLY A 212 -7.95 -4.69 -13.06
C GLY A 212 -6.90 -3.78 -12.41
N PRO A 213 -6.44 -2.69 -13.07
CA PRO A 213 -5.46 -1.75 -12.52
C PRO A 213 -5.88 -1.08 -11.20
N LEU A 214 -7.18 -0.99 -10.93
CA LEU A 214 -7.74 -0.33 -9.74
C LEU A 214 -7.92 -1.30 -8.56
N ARG A 215 -7.74 -2.62 -8.79
CA ARG A 215 -7.84 -3.62 -7.71
C ARG A 215 -6.48 -3.73 -7.00
N PHE A 216 -6.47 -3.36 -5.73
CA PHE A 216 -5.34 -3.59 -4.84
C PHE A 216 -5.39 -5.04 -4.32
N ARG A 217 -4.38 -5.85 -4.64
CA ARG A 217 -4.14 -7.18 -4.05
C ARG A 217 -2.66 -7.24 -3.68
N LEU A 218 -2.38 -7.77 -2.49
CA LEU A 218 -1.04 -8.00 -1.98
C LEU A 218 -0.95 -9.45 -1.51
N ASP A 219 -0.30 -10.28 -2.30
CA ASP A 219 0.03 -11.66 -1.98
C ASP A 219 1.45 -11.77 -1.44
N SER A 220 1.79 -12.89 -0.79
CA SER A 220 3.11 -13.10 -0.17
C SER A 220 4.28 -12.95 -1.16
N VAL A 221 4.06 -13.25 -2.44
CA VAL A 221 5.06 -13.09 -3.51
C VAL A 221 5.32 -11.61 -3.82
N GLU A 222 4.27 -10.79 -3.80
CA GLU A 222 4.37 -9.35 -4.09
C GLU A 222 5.09 -8.62 -2.96
N VAL A 223 4.91 -9.07 -1.71
CA VAL A 223 5.68 -8.55 -0.56
C VAL A 223 7.17 -8.82 -0.72
N VAL A 224 7.57 -10.02 -1.15
CA VAL A 224 8.98 -10.35 -1.41
C VAL A 224 9.54 -9.51 -2.57
N LEU A 225 8.75 -9.31 -3.63
CA LEU A 225 9.14 -8.47 -4.75
C LEU A 225 9.36 -7.01 -4.33
N ILE A 226 8.49 -6.46 -3.46
CA ILE A 226 8.63 -5.12 -2.91
C ILE A 226 9.99 -4.96 -2.20
N LEU A 227 10.36 -5.92 -1.33
CA LEU A 227 11.63 -5.87 -0.60
C LEU A 227 12.84 -5.95 -1.53
N ALA A 228 12.80 -6.82 -2.55
CA ALA A 228 13.87 -6.93 -3.53
C ALA A 228 14.02 -5.63 -4.35
N CYS A 229 12.89 -5.05 -4.78
CA CYS A 229 12.89 -3.81 -5.56
C CYS A 229 13.33 -2.60 -4.74
N LEU A 230 12.99 -2.56 -3.44
CA LEU A 230 13.55 -1.59 -2.50
C LEU A 230 15.07 -1.70 -2.47
N GLY A 231 15.62 -2.90 -2.28
CA GLY A 231 17.07 -3.14 -2.29
C GLY A 231 17.73 -2.70 -3.61
N LEU A 232 17.09 -2.94 -4.75
CA LEU A 232 17.59 -2.51 -6.06
C LEU A 232 17.67 -0.99 -6.19
N ASN A 233 16.65 -0.26 -5.74
CA ASN A 233 16.64 1.20 -5.74
C ASN A 233 17.75 1.76 -4.83
N PHE A 234 17.91 1.18 -3.63
CA PHE A 234 18.96 1.55 -2.69
C PHE A 234 20.35 1.35 -3.27
N ALA A 235 20.60 0.20 -3.90
CA ALA A 235 21.88 -0.10 -4.53
C ALA A 235 22.17 0.86 -5.70
N GLY A 236 21.18 1.11 -6.56
CA GLY A 236 21.33 2.05 -7.68
C GLY A 236 21.66 3.46 -7.21
N HIS A 237 20.94 3.96 -6.21
CA HIS A 237 21.19 5.28 -5.63
C HIS A 237 22.55 5.36 -4.93
N ALA A 238 22.93 4.33 -4.16
CA ALA A 238 24.26 4.27 -3.53
C ALA A 238 25.40 4.30 -4.56
N ILE A 239 25.25 3.61 -5.70
CA ILE A 239 26.22 3.66 -6.80
C ILE A 239 26.27 5.07 -7.41
N ALA A 240 25.12 5.69 -7.68
CA ALA A 240 25.07 7.04 -8.24
C ALA A 240 25.81 8.04 -7.35
N VAL A 241 25.59 7.98 -6.03
CA VAL A 241 26.28 8.83 -5.06
C VAL A 241 27.77 8.49 -4.97
N ALA A 242 28.14 7.21 -4.87
CA ALA A 242 29.53 6.78 -4.72
C ALA A 242 30.42 7.20 -5.91
N PHE A 243 29.87 7.18 -7.12
CA PHE A 243 30.58 7.56 -8.34
C PHE A 243 30.31 9.00 -8.80
N ASN A 244 29.56 9.80 -8.03
CA ASN A 244 29.12 11.15 -8.40
C ASN A 244 28.51 11.21 -9.82
N LEU A 245 27.65 10.25 -10.14
CA LEU A 245 26.99 10.21 -11.44
C LEU A 245 26.03 11.41 -11.57
N PRO A 246 25.84 11.95 -12.78
CA PRO A 246 24.93 13.07 -13.01
C PRO A 246 23.44 12.65 -13.03
N LEU A 247 23.06 11.63 -12.23
CA LEU A 247 21.78 10.90 -12.26
C LEU A 247 21.42 10.36 -10.86
N PHE A 248 20.19 9.89 -10.66
CA PHE A 248 19.72 9.37 -9.36
C PHE A 248 19.76 7.83 -9.24
N LEU A 249 19.43 7.12 -10.32
CA LEU A 249 19.35 5.65 -10.43
C LEU A 249 18.52 4.94 -9.34
N ASP A 250 17.51 5.62 -8.83
CA ASP A 250 16.75 5.25 -7.62
C ASP A 250 15.39 4.60 -7.91
N SER A 251 15.05 4.39 -9.18
CA SER A 251 13.69 4.04 -9.60
C SER A 251 13.60 2.79 -10.48
N THR A 252 14.70 2.07 -10.68
CA THR A 252 14.72 0.81 -11.45
C THR A 252 13.81 -0.26 -10.83
N GLY A 253 13.92 -0.47 -9.51
CA GLY A 253 13.05 -1.37 -8.74
C GLY A 253 11.60 -0.89 -8.71
N THR A 254 11.37 0.41 -8.63
CA THR A 254 10.04 1.03 -8.68
C THR A 254 9.31 0.69 -9.99
N ILE A 255 10.00 0.86 -11.12
CA ILE A 255 9.47 0.56 -12.45
C ILE A 255 9.32 -0.94 -12.64
N LEU A 256 10.30 -1.74 -12.21
CA LEU A 256 10.27 -3.20 -12.27
C LEU A 256 9.07 -3.79 -11.53
N ALA A 257 8.84 -3.35 -10.29
CA ALA A 257 7.70 -3.74 -9.48
C ALA A 257 6.38 -3.37 -10.16
N GLY A 258 6.32 -2.16 -10.76
CA GLY A 258 5.17 -1.73 -11.55
C GLY A 258 4.88 -2.69 -12.72
N VAL A 259 5.85 -2.94 -13.59
CA VAL A 259 5.64 -3.76 -14.79
C VAL A 259 5.34 -5.23 -14.47
N ILE A 260 5.85 -5.76 -13.35
CA ILE A 260 5.63 -7.16 -12.92
C ILE A 260 4.35 -7.34 -12.10
N ALA A 261 4.08 -6.48 -11.11
CA ALA A 261 3.02 -6.69 -10.13
C ALA A 261 1.90 -5.63 -10.18
N GLY A 262 2.07 -4.58 -10.99
CA GLY A 262 1.02 -3.60 -11.28
C GLY A 262 1.16 -2.27 -10.53
N PRO A 263 0.23 -1.33 -10.77
CA PRO A 263 0.36 0.09 -10.43
C PRO A 263 0.61 0.34 -8.94
N TRP A 264 -0.19 -0.30 -8.10
CA TRP A 264 -0.10 -0.07 -6.65
C TRP A 264 1.19 -0.60 -6.05
N VAL A 265 1.68 -1.75 -6.52
CA VAL A 265 2.92 -2.33 -6.03
C VAL A 265 4.11 -1.47 -6.46
N GLY A 266 4.17 -1.09 -7.74
CA GLY A 266 5.19 -0.16 -8.25
C GLY A 266 5.18 1.18 -7.52
N GLY A 267 4.02 1.81 -7.37
CA GLY A 267 3.88 3.07 -6.65
C GLY A 267 4.33 2.96 -5.19
N SER A 268 3.96 1.87 -4.51
CA SER A 268 4.33 1.64 -3.11
C SER A 268 5.83 1.48 -2.95
N VAL A 269 6.51 0.75 -3.84
CA VAL A 269 7.98 0.65 -3.84
C VAL A 269 8.61 2.04 -3.96
N GLY A 270 8.17 2.84 -4.92
CA GLY A 270 8.73 4.18 -5.14
C GLY A 270 8.54 5.12 -3.94
N PHE A 271 7.34 5.11 -3.36
CA PHE A 271 7.05 5.92 -2.17
C PHE A 271 7.91 5.49 -0.97
N VAL A 272 7.93 4.19 -0.68
CA VAL A 272 8.69 3.63 0.44
C VAL A 272 10.19 3.83 0.25
N SER A 273 10.73 3.62 -0.96
CA SER A 273 12.15 3.83 -1.27
C SER A 273 12.63 5.22 -0.89
N ASN A 274 11.88 6.26 -1.27
CA ASN A 274 12.28 7.64 -1.04
C ASN A 274 12.14 8.05 0.43
N LEU A 275 11.12 7.52 1.12
CA LEU A 275 11.00 7.73 2.55
C LEU A 275 12.13 7.04 3.34
N VAL A 276 12.51 5.82 2.99
CA VAL A 276 13.65 5.16 3.66
C VAL A 276 14.95 5.89 3.27
N GLY A 277 15.13 6.21 1.99
CA GLY A 277 16.32 6.86 1.44
C GLY A 277 16.64 8.19 2.13
N SER A 278 15.59 8.93 2.49
CA SER A 278 15.71 10.20 3.24
C SER A 278 16.30 10.10 4.64
N ASN A 279 16.35 8.90 5.23
CA ASN A 279 16.99 8.71 6.53
C ASN A 279 18.42 8.20 6.44
N THR A 280 18.86 7.81 5.25
CA THR A 280 20.08 7.02 5.08
C THR A 280 21.08 7.66 4.14
N ILE A 281 20.63 8.14 2.96
CA ILE A 281 21.51 8.55 1.88
C ILE A 281 21.31 10.03 1.52
N ASP A 282 20.07 10.43 1.23
CA ASP A 282 19.76 11.80 0.81
C ASP A 282 18.57 12.37 1.59
N PRO A 283 18.80 13.24 2.61
CA PRO A 283 17.75 13.83 3.44
C PRO A 283 16.62 14.53 2.68
N ILE A 284 16.87 14.97 1.44
CA ILE A 284 15.93 15.72 0.61
C ILE A 284 15.02 14.75 -0.18
N ALA A 285 15.26 13.43 -0.15
CA ALA A 285 14.52 12.46 -0.97
C ALA A 285 13.02 12.33 -0.62
N ALA A 286 12.60 12.66 0.60
CA ALA A 286 11.25 12.34 1.10
C ALA A 286 10.10 12.97 0.31
N PRO A 287 10.11 14.27 -0.05
CA PRO A 287 9.05 14.89 -0.83
C PRO A 287 8.90 14.27 -2.23
N TYR A 288 10.01 13.78 -2.82
CA TYR A 288 9.98 13.08 -4.11
C TYR A 288 9.32 11.71 -4.03
N GLY A 289 8.98 11.19 -2.84
CA GLY A 289 8.22 9.94 -2.71
C GLY A 289 6.89 9.95 -3.47
N ILE A 290 6.23 11.11 -3.58
CA ILE A 290 5.01 11.27 -4.39
C ILE A 290 5.32 11.13 -5.89
N VAL A 291 6.45 11.68 -6.33
CA VAL A 291 6.93 11.57 -7.71
C VAL A 291 7.23 10.10 -8.04
N SER A 292 8.00 9.42 -7.19
CA SER A 292 8.31 8.00 -7.34
C SER A 292 7.08 7.10 -7.28
N PHE A 293 6.08 7.46 -6.46
CA PHE A 293 4.78 6.75 -6.48
C PHE A 293 4.11 6.89 -7.85
N ALA A 294 4.02 8.11 -8.39
CA ALA A 294 3.39 8.37 -9.69
C ALA A 294 4.11 7.63 -10.84
N VAL A 295 5.45 7.64 -10.84
CA VAL A 295 6.28 6.91 -11.81
C VAL A 295 6.04 5.41 -11.72
N GLY A 296 6.08 4.82 -10.51
CA GLY A 296 5.82 3.39 -10.30
C GLY A 296 4.40 2.97 -10.67
N PHE A 297 3.43 3.82 -10.36
CA PHE A 297 2.03 3.60 -10.73
C PHE A 297 1.83 3.61 -12.24
N ALA A 298 2.38 4.61 -12.93
CA ALA A 298 2.34 4.71 -14.39
C ALA A 298 3.05 3.52 -15.07
N ALA A 299 4.20 3.11 -14.53
CA ALA A 299 4.88 1.90 -14.98
C ALA A 299 4.00 0.66 -14.84
N GLY A 300 3.22 0.54 -13.77
CA GLY A 300 2.28 -0.56 -13.63
C GLY A 300 1.07 -0.51 -14.55
N LEU A 301 0.63 0.67 -14.98
CA LEU A 301 -0.43 0.79 -16.01
C LEU A 301 0.04 0.25 -17.36
N SER A 302 1.33 0.43 -17.68
CA SER A 302 1.91 -0.04 -18.94
C SER A 302 1.80 -1.56 -19.13
N ARG A 303 1.69 -2.34 -18.03
CA ARG A 303 1.44 -3.79 -18.04
C ARG A 303 0.11 -4.14 -18.71
N TYR A 304 -0.94 -3.39 -18.39
CA TYR A 304 -2.28 -3.62 -18.94
C TYR A 304 -2.37 -3.19 -20.41
N LEU A 305 -1.51 -2.25 -20.82
CA LEU A 305 -1.35 -1.82 -22.21
C LEU A 305 -0.39 -2.71 -23.03
N ASN A 306 0.25 -3.71 -22.40
CA ASN A 306 1.25 -4.59 -23.01
C ASN A 306 2.45 -3.86 -23.64
N TRP A 307 2.84 -2.70 -23.07
CA TRP A 307 3.92 -1.89 -23.62
C TRP A 307 5.28 -2.60 -23.58
N GLN A 308 5.50 -3.51 -22.62
CA GLN A 308 6.76 -4.24 -22.45
C GLN A 308 7.06 -5.18 -23.63
N ARG A 309 6.03 -5.57 -24.40
CA ARG A 309 6.16 -6.50 -25.53
C ARG A 309 6.59 -5.83 -26.84
N ARG A 310 6.49 -4.50 -26.95
CA ARG A 310 6.74 -3.77 -28.19
C ARG A 310 7.82 -2.71 -27.99
N PRO A 311 8.71 -2.48 -28.96
CA PRO A 311 9.75 -1.44 -28.85
C PRO A 311 9.14 -0.04 -28.69
N SER A 312 8.03 0.26 -29.37
CA SER A 312 7.30 1.52 -29.19
C SER A 312 6.76 1.70 -27.77
N GLY A 313 6.40 0.62 -27.09
CA GLY A 313 5.95 0.66 -25.70
C GLY A 313 7.08 0.93 -24.71
N TRP A 314 8.33 0.55 -25.02
CA TRP A 314 9.50 0.88 -24.21
C TRP A 314 9.76 2.38 -24.23
N VAL A 315 9.73 2.97 -25.43
CA VAL A 315 9.86 4.41 -25.62
C VAL A 315 8.74 5.16 -24.90
N MET A 316 7.51 4.66 -24.99
CA MET A 316 6.36 5.31 -24.35
C MET A 316 6.41 5.22 -22.82
N LEU A 317 6.85 4.08 -22.27
CA LEU A 317 7.07 3.94 -20.83
C LEU A 317 8.15 4.90 -20.34
N TRP A 318 9.28 4.98 -21.04
CA TRP A 318 10.34 5.93 -20.75
C TRP A 318 9.85 7.38 -20.77
N LEU A 319 9.18 7.78 -21.84
CA LEU A 319 8.69 9.15 -22.00
C LEU A 319 7.68 9.53 -20.91
N VAL A 320 6.77 8.62 -20.54
CA VAL A 320 5.82 8.84 -19.45
C VAL A 320 6.54 8.96 -18.10
N CYS A 321 7.47 8.05 -17.78
CA CYS A 321 8.23 8.11 -16.52
C CYS A 321 9.07 9.39 -16.42
N PHE A 322 9.74 9.78 -17.51
CA PHE A 322 10.51 11.01 -17.63
C PHE A 322 9.64 12.26 -17.40
N LEU A 323 8.54 12.38 -18.14
CA LEU A 323 7.67 13.56 -18.03
C LEU A 323 7.03 13.68 -16.65
N LEU A 324 6.59 12.56 -16.06
CA LEU A 324 6.05 12.56 -14.70
C LEU A 324 7.10 13.00 -13.68
N ALA A 325 8.33 12.48 -13.80
CA ALA A 325 9.42 12.87 -12.92
C ALA A 325 9.72 14.37 -13.05
N ALA A 326 10.03 14.86 -14.26
CA ALA A 326 10.44 16.25 -14.46
C ALA A 326 9.34 17.25 -14.09
N LEU A 327 8.08 16.98 -14.48
CA LEU A 327 6.96 17.89 -14.23
C LEU A 327 6.54 17.94 -12.76
N MET A 328 6.62 16.81 -12.04
CA MET A 328 6.23 16.76 -10.63
C MET A 328 7.37 17.18 -9.70
N SER A 329 8.63 16.91 -10.07
CA SER A 329 9.81 17.35 -9.32
C SER A 329 10.02 18.86 -9.43
N THR A 330 9.71 19.50 -10.56
CA THR A 330 9.97 20.94 -10.76
C THR A 330 9.29 21.84 -9.70
N PRO A 331 7.98 21.69 -9.38
CA PRO A 331 7.35 22.44 -8.28
C PRO A 331 7.99 22.14 -6.92
N ILE A 332 8.38 20.89 -6.67
CA ILE A 332 9.06 20.48 -5.43
C ILE A 332 10.42 21.19 -5.32
N ASN A 333 11.20 21.23 -6.41
CA ASN A 333 12.47 21.96 -6.49
C ASN A 333 12.30 23.46 -6.20
N PHE A 334 11.19 24.08 -6.64
CA PHE A 334 10.88 25.48 -6.31
C PHE A 334 10.66 25.69 -4.82
N LEU A 335 9.94 24.76 -4.20
CA LEU A 335 9.64 24.80 -2.77
C LEU A 335 10.91 24.59 -1.93
N MET A 336 11.78 23.67 -2.34
CA MET A 336 12.92 23.27 -1.50
C MET A 336 14.17 24.11 -1.78
N ASN A 337 14.50 24.34 -3.05
CA ASN A 337 15.81 24.82 -3.50
C ASN A 337 15.71 26.00 -4.47
N GLY A 338 14.59 26.74 -4.47
CA GLY A 338 14.40 27.89 -5.36
C GLY A 338 14.40 27.54 -6.85
N GLY A 339 14.10 26.28 -7.19
CA GLY A 339 13.98 25.77 -8.56
C GLY A 339 15.18 24.96 -9.04
N ARG A 340 16.22 24.80 -8.21
CA ARG A 340 17.38 23.98 -8.53
C ARG A 340 17.17 22.52 -8.14
N THR A 341 17.61 21.61 -8.99
CA THR A 341 17.69 20.18 -8.68
C THR A 341 18.86 19.90 -7.73
N SER A 342 18.82 18.79 -6.99
CA SER A 342 19.90 18.37 -6.08
C SER A 342 21.13 17.83 -6.82
N VAL A 343 21.00 17.49 -8.10
CA VAL A 343 22.11 16.98 -8.93
C VAL A 343 22.87 18.14 -9.58
N GLY A 344 24.19 18.19 -9.36
CA GLY A 344 25.04 19.28 -9.83
C GLY A 344 24.94 19.54 -11.35
N PHE A 345 24.76 18.50 -12.16
CA PHE A 345 24.57 18.63 -13.61
C PHE A 345 23.35 19.48 -13.99
N GLY A 346 22.17 19.18 -13.43
CA GLY A 346 20.98 19.96 -13.69
C GLY A 346 21.04 21.37 -13.10
N GLY A 347 21.74 21.54 -11.97
CA GLY A 347 22.07 22.86 -11.42
C GLY A 347 22.94 23.71 -12.36
N GLY A 348 23.87 23.08 -13.09
CA GLY A 348 24.67 23.70 -14.14
C GLY A 348 23.83 24.14 -15.34
N VAL A 349 22.92 23.27 -15.81
CA VAL A 349 21.94 23.60 -16.88
C VAL A 349 21.06 24.78 -16.46
N TYR A 350 20.55 24.77 -15.23
CA TYR A 350 19.78 25.88 -14.66
C TYR A 350 20.57 27.20 -14.72
N ALA A 351 21.81 27.19 -14.25
CA ALA A 351 22.66 28.38 -14.21
C ALA A 351 22.98 28.91 -15.62
N ALA A 352 23.24 28.02 -16.58
CA ALA A 352 23.47 28.38 -17.98
C ALA A 352 22.24 29.02 -18.61
N LEU A 353 21.04 28.48 -18.41
CA LEU A 353 19.81 29.08 -18.95
C LEU A 353 19.49 30.42 -18.29
N LYS A 354 19.82 30.58 -17.01
CA LYS A 354 19.72 31.86 -16.32
C LYS A 354 20.66 32.92 -16.86
N SER A 355 21.86 32.58 -17.33
CA SER A 355 22.77 33.55 -17.96
C SER A 355 22.22 34.05 -19.32
N PHE A 356 21.41 33.25 -19.99
CA PHE A 356 20.62 33.67 -21.16
C PHE A 356 19.32 34.41 -20.81
N HIS A 357 19.14 34.84 -19.56
CA HIS A 357 17.96 35.60 -19.09
C HIS A 357 16.62 34.86 -19.23
N LEU A 358 16.64 33.53 -19.30
CA LEU A 358 15.39 32.76 -19.35
C LEU A 358 14.62 32.84 -18.01
N PRO A 359 13.28 32.72 -18.07
CA PRO A 359 12.42 32.62 -16.88
C PRO A 359 12.83 31.45 -15.97
N ASN A 360 12.71 31.64 -14.65
CA ASN A 360 13.13 30.65 -13.66
C ASN A 360 12.43 29.30 -13.86
N VAL A 361 11.15 29.30 -14.22
CA VAL A 361 10.36 28.07 -14.47
C VAL A 361 10.93 27.25 -15.62
N ILE A 362 11.35 27.91 -16.70
CA ILE A 362 11.93 27.25 -17.87
C ILE A 362 13.31 26.70 -17.53
N ALA A 363 14.13 27.48 -16.82
CA ALA A 363 15.45 27.04 -16.38
C ALA A 363 15.38 25.86 -15.40
N ALA A 364 14.42 25.88 -14.46
CA ALA A 364 14.19 24.81 -13.49
C ALA A 364 13.73 23.52 -14.17
N LEU A 365 12.70 23.61 -15.02
CA LEU A 365 12.18 22.45 -15.75
C LEU A 365 13.25 21.85 -16.67
N ALA A 366 14.04 22.68 -17.36
CA ALA A 366 15.09 22.19 -18.24
C ALA A 366 16.26 21.56 -17.46
N GLY A 367 16.63 22.13 -16.32
CA GLY A 367 17.65 21.56 -15.43
C GLY A 367 17.24 20.19 -14.88
N GLU A 368 15.98 20.08 -14.43
CA GLU A 368 15.42 18.80 -13.97
C GLU A 368 15.30 17.80 -15.12
N ALA A 369 14.74 18.22 -16.26
CA ALA A 369 14.59 17.36 -17.42
C ALA A 369 15.93 16.83 -17.96
N ALA A 370 17.01 17.62 -17.88
CA ALA A 370 18.33 17.20 -18.31
C ALA A 370 18.88 16.03 -17.46
N VAL A 371 18.49 15.95 -16.19
CA VAL A 371 18.85 14.84 -15.28
C VAL A 371 17.88 13.67 -15.47
N ASP A 372 16.58 13.93 -15.44
CA ASP A 372 15.55 12.87 -15.49
C ASP A 372 15.49 12.15 -16.84
N PHE A 373 15.81 12.81 -17.95
CA PHE A 373 15.76 12.20 -19.28
C PHE A 373 16.69 10.98 -19.41
N PRO A 374 18.01 11.10 -19.17
CA PRO A 374 18.92 9.96 -19.16
C PRO A 374 18.67 9.02 -17.98
N ASP A 375 18.28 9.52 -16.81
CA ASP A 375 18.02 8.70 -15.62
C ASP A 375 16.86 7.73 -15.87
N LYS A 376 15.72 8.24 -16.35
CA LYS A 376 14.54 7.41 -16.66
C LYS A 376 14.79 6.48 -17.83
N LEU A 377 15.69 6.82 -18.75
CA LEU A 377 16.06 5.91 -19.83
C LEU A 377 16.76 4.67 -19.26
N LEU A 378 17.77 4.88 -18.42
CA LEU A 378 18.56 3.79 -17.83
C LEU A 378 17.71 2.93 -16.89
N THR A 379 16.90 3.55 -16.03
CA THR A 379 16.05 2.83 -15.08
C THR A 379 14.93 2.03 -15.78
N VAL A 380 14.30 2.58 -16.83
CA VAL A 380 13.29 1.85 -17.62
C VAL A 380 13.92 0.68 -18.38
N VAL A 381 15.03 0.91 -19.08
CA VAL A 381 15.72 -0.15 -19.82
C VAL A 381 16.18 -1.26 -18.86
N GLY A 382 16.81 -0.90 -17.74
CA GLY A 382 17.23 -1.84 -16.71
C GLY A 382 16.07 -2.66 -16.17
N ALA A 383 14.96 -2.01 -15.80
CA ALA A 383 13.76 -2.69 -15.31
C ALA A 383 13.18 -3.66 -16.34
N LEU A 384 13.08 -3.26 -17.61
CA LEU A 384 12.49 -4.11 -18.65
C LEU A 384 13.39 -5.29 -19.04
N LEU A 385 14.72 -5.12 -19.01
CA LEU A 385 15.67 -6.21 -19.21
C LEU A 385 15.58 -7.25 -18.08
N ILE A 386 15.53 -6.78 -16.82
CA ILE A 386 15.34 -7.66 -15.65
C ILE A 386 13.99 -8.39 -15.76
N ALA A 387 12.91 -7.68 -16.10
CA ALA A 387 11.58 -8.27 -16.26
C ALA A 387 11.53 -9.32 -17.39
N ARG A 388 12.29 -9.13 -18.48
CA ARG A 388 12.41 -10.13 -19.56
C ARG A 388 13.17 -11.38 -19.10
N GLY A 389 14.21 -11.22 -18.28
CA GLY A 389 14.94 -12.35 -17.69
C GLY A 389 14.12 -13.16 -16.68
N TRP A 390 13.10 -12.56 -16.06
CA TRP A 390 12.25 -13.18 -15.03
C TRP A 390 11.11 -14.05 -15.59
N GLN A 391 11.08 -14.45 -16.87
CA GLN A 391 9.97 -15.28 -17.36
C GLN A 391 10.01 -16.72 -16.81
N GLN A 392 9.41 -16.94 -15.64
CA GLN A 392 8.95 -18.26 -15.23
C GLN A 392 7.53 -18.52 -15.79
N PRO A 393 7.25 -19.71 -16.31
CA PRO A 393 5.88 -20.16 -16.57
C PRO A 393 5.18 -20.35 -15.21
N VAL A 394 4.52 -19.31 -14.71
CA VAL A 394 3.71 -19.41 -13.49
C VAL A 394 2.49 -20.26 -13.81
N ALA A 395 2.43 -21.45 -13.21
CA ALA A 395 1.25 -22.31 -13.22
C ALA A 395 0.03 -21.47 -12.79
N THR A 396 -0.98 -21.42 -13.66
CA THR A 396 -2.26 -20.75 -13.40
C THR A 396 -2.92 -21.35 -12.15
N ARG A 397 -2.67 -20.75 -10.99
CA ARG A 397 -3.54 -20.94 -9.84
C ARG A 397 -4.73 -20.03 -10.03
N ALA A 398 -5.92 -20.63 -10.00
CA ALA A 398 -7.18 -19.91 -10.11
C ALA A 398 -7.21 -18.76 -9.09
N PRO A 399 -7.43 -17.51 -9.51
CA PRO A 399 -7.52 -16.40 -8.60
C PRO A 399 -8.67 -16.65 -7.63
N ILE A 400 -8.42 -16.52 -6.33
CA ILE A 400 -9.48 -16.42 -5.34
C ILE A 400 -10.07 -15.02 -5.54
N ASP A 401 -11.17 -14.97 -6.30
CA ASP A 401 -11.87 -13.75 -6.63
C ASP A 401 -12.75 -13.36 -5.44
N LEU A 402 -12.29 -12.41 -4.63
CA LEU A 402 -13.16 -11.65 -3.74
C LEU A 402 -13.61 -10.42 -4.52
N ASP A 403 -14.76 -10.57 -5.19
CA ASP A 403 -15.40 -9.50 -5.93
C ASP A 403 -16.10 -8.53 -4.97
N LEU A 404 -15.47 -7.37 -4.74
CA LEU A 404 -16.02 -6.31 -3.90
C LEU A 404 -17.31 -5.70 -4.48
N ALA A 405 -17.62 -5.96 -5.76
CA ALA A 405 -18.93 -5.63 -6.33
C ALA A 405 -20.07 -6.46 -5.71
N GLU A 406 -19.78 -7.66 -5.19
CA GLU A 406 -20.74 -8.49 -4.46
C GLU A 406 -20.91 -8.02 -3.00
N ALA A 407 -19.88 -7.39 -2.42
CA ALA A 407 -19.93 -6.79 -1.07
C ALA A 407 -20.71 -5.46 -1.01
N PHE A 408 -20.80 -4.73 -2.12
CA PHE A 408 -21.54 -3.46 -2.22
C PHE A 408 -22.70 -3.51 -3.24
N GLY A 409 -23.00 -4.69 -3.78
CA GLY A 409 -24.05 -4.95 -4.75
C GLY A 409 -25.42 -5.10 -4.10
N ARG A 410 -26.20 -4.01 -4.17
CA ARG A 410 -27.67 -3.90 -4.03
C ARG A 410 -28.40 -5.05 -3.31
N ARG A 411 -28.96 -4.70 -2.15
CA ARG A 411 -30.15 -5.33 -1.53
C ARG A 411 -31.04 -6.03 -2.56
N ARG A 412 -31.26 -7.33 -2.34
CA ARG A 412 -32.42 -8.06 -2.87
C ARG A 412 -33.69 -7.29 -2.49
N LEU A 413 -34.35 -6.70 -3.48
CA LEU A 413 -35.79 -6.44 -3.39
C LEU A 413 -36.50 -7.77 -3.68
N PRO A 414 -37.38 -8.27 -2.80
CA PRO A 414 -38.15 -9.47 -3.06
C PRO A 414 -39.26 -9.12 -4.06
N GLY A 415 -39.16 -9.63 -5.29
CA GLY A 415 -40.21 -9.47 -6.28
C GLY A 415 -39.70 -9.40 -7.71
N LEU A 416 -39.22 -10.53 -8.25
CA LEU A 416 -39.09 -10.72 -9.71
C LEU A 416 -39.05 -12.23 -10.04
N HIS A 417 -40.11 -12.93 -9.66
CA HIS A 417 -40.40 -14.28 -10.16
C HIS A 417 -40.83 -14.30 -11.66
N LEU A 418 -40.93 -13.13 -12.31
CA LEU A 418 -41.39 -13.00 -13.70
C LEU A 418 -40.27 -13.03 -14.77
N ALA A 419 -39.01 -12.79 -14.41
CA ALA A 419 -37.92 -12.74 -15.40
C ALA A 419 -37.27 -14.12 -15.69
N ARG A 420 -37.42 -15.12 -14.80
CA ARG A 420 -36.92 -16.49 -15.06
C ARG A 420 -37.82 -17.28 -16.03
N GLY A 421 -39.11 -16.96 -16.11
CA GLY A 421 -40.04 -17.59 -17.05
C GLY A 421 -39.73 -17.23 -18.51
N ALA A 422 -39.39 -15.96 -18.78
CA ALA A 422 -39.09 -15.48 -20.13
C ALA A 422 -37.76 -16.06 -20.67
N VAL A 423 -36.72 -16.15 -19.84
CA VAL A 423 -35.41 -16.71 -20.25
C VAL A 423 -35.47 -18.23 -20.44
N LEU A 424 -36.28 -18.94 -19.64
CA LEU A 424 -36.53 -20.37 -19.84
C LEU A 424 -37.40 -20.64 -21.09
N ALA A 425 -38.39 -19.78 -21.39
CA ALA A 425 -39.20 -19.88 -22.60
C ALA A 425 -38.38 -19.65 -23.88
N VAL A 426 -37.51 -18.63 -23.89
CA VAL A 426 -36.61 -18.34 -25.03
C VAL A 426 -35.57 -19.47 -25.21
N SER A 427 -35.03 -20.05 -24.13
CA SER A 427 -34.08 -21.18 -24.23
C SER A 427 -34.73 -22.51 -24.65
N ARG A 428 -36.05 -22.68 -24.47
CA ARG A 428 -36.81 -23.82 -24.99
C ARG A 428 -37.17 -23.64 -26.47
N LEU A 429 -37.57 -22.43 -26.88
CA LEU A 429 -37.82 -22.09 -28.28
C LEU A 429 -36.55 -22.21 -29.14
N TYR A 430 -35.41 -21.76 -28.62
CA TYR A 430 -34.13 -21.85 -29.33
C TYR A 430 -33.64 -23.31 -29.48
N ARG A 431 -33.87 -24.18 -28.49
CA ARG A 431 -33.52 -25.61 -28.57
C ARG A 431 -34.43 -26.41 -29.49
N ARG A 432 -35.73 -26.06 -29.55
CA ARG A 432 -36.69 -26.72 -30.46
C ARG A 432 -36.38 -26.41 -31.93
N ASN A 433 -36.06 -25.16 -32.26
CA ASN A 433 -35.68 -24.78 -33.63
C ASN A 433 -34.35 -25.41 -34.09
N ARG A 434 -33.39 -25.64 -33.18
CA ARG A 434 -32.12 -26.28 -33.54
C ARG A 434 -32.27 -27.78 -33.84
N ALA A 435 -33.19 -28.46 -33.15
CA ALA A 435 -33.50 -29.87 -33.39
C ALA A 435 -34.28 -30.10 -34.70
N GLU A 436 -35.22 -29.22 -35.05
CA GLU A 436 -35.95 -29.31 -36.33
C GLU A 436 -35.03 -29.00 -37.53
N CYS A 437 -34.03 -28.13 -37.35
CA CYS A 437 -33.08 -27.74 -38.39
C CYS A 437 -31.92 -28.74 -38.58
N SER A 438 -31.63 -29.59 -37.59
CA SER A 438 -30.72 -30.74 -37.74
C SER A 438 -31.41 -31.95 -38.37
N TRP A 439 -32.69 -32.19 -38.05
CA TRP A 439 -33.48 -33.28 -38.64
C TRP A 439 -33.73 -33.06 -40.15
N ARG A 440 -34.00 -31.83 -40.58
CA ARG A 440 -34.18 -31.51 -42.01
C ARG A 440 -32.88 -31.64 -42.82
N ARG A 441 -31.71 -31.33 -42.24
CA ARG A 441 -30.40 -31.51 -42.88
C ARG A 441 -29.97 -32.98 -42.96
N ALA A 442 -30.26 -33.77 -41.93
CA ALA A 442 -30.01 -35.22 -41.96
C ALA A 442 -30.92 -35.96 -42.97
N ARG A 443 -32.16 -35.49 -43.17
CA ARG A 443 -33.08 -36.07 -44.17
C ARG A 443 -32.75 -35.64 -45.61
N ALA A 444 -32.17 -34.46 -45.82
CA ALA A 444 -31.71 -34.02 -47.14
C ALA A 444 -30.46 -34.78 -47.60
N ALA A 445 -29.52 -35.07 -46.68
CA ALA A 445 -28.30 -35.83 -46.97
C ALA A 445 -28.50 -37.35 -47.10
N ALA A 446 -29.72 -37.86 -46.92
CA ALA A 446 -30.08 -39.28 -47.09
C ALA A 446 -30.91 -39.52 -48.37
N LEU A 447 -31.15 -38.46 -49.17
CA LEU A 447 -31.87 -38.50 -50.45
C LEU A 447 -31.01 -37.97 -51.62
N GLU A 448 -29.71 -37.77 -51.37
CA GLU A 448 -28.61 -37.67 -52.35
C GLU A 448 -27.70 -38.88 -52.12
#